data_AF-A0A8J7WF92-F1
#
_entry.id   AF-A0A8J7WF92-F1
#
_cell.length_a   1.000
_cell.length_b   1.000
_cell.length_c   1.000
_cell.angle_alpha   90.00
_cell.angle_beta   90.00
_cell.angle_gamma   90.00
#
_symmetry.space_group_name_H-M   'P 1'
#
loop_
_entity.id
_entity.type
_entity.pdbx_description
1 polymer ?
#
loop_
_entity_poly.entity_id
_entity_poly.type
_entity_poly.pdbx_seq_one_letter_code
_entity_poly.pdbx_strand_id
1 'polypeptide(L)'
;MAWDVWWLWFAGGLVLLIVEVLAPGFIALGIGLGAFVVGLLLLVTGLGSLPVALVIWAVASVLAWVVLRKLAGERKGQVKLWTTDINE
;
A
#
# COMPACT_ATOMS: atom_id res chain seq x y z
N MET A 1 -0.60 25.13 -6.56
CA MET A 1 0.81 24.92 -6.13
C MET A 1 1.23 23.51 -6.55
N ALA A 2 2.51 23.10 -6.40
CA ALA A 2 2.95 21.79 -6.92
C ALA A 2 2.17 20.59 -6.33
N TRP A 3 1.74 20.66 -5.07
CA TRP A 3 1.02 19.58 -4.41
C TRP A 3 -0.43 19.36 -4.88
N ASP A 4 -1.04 20.32 -5.57
CA ASP A 4 -2.42 20.20 -6.10
C ASP A 4 -2.46 19.41 -7.42
N VAL A 5 -1.29 19.09 -7.96
CA VAL A 5 -1.12 18.41 -9.24
C VAL A 5 -1.27 16.91 -9.03
N TRP A 6 -2.40 16.35 -9.46
CA TRP A 6 -2.76 14.95 -9.25
C TRP A 6 -1.70 13.93 -9.72
N TRP A 7 -1.01 14.20 -10.84
CA TRP A 7 -0.02 13.26 -11.38
C TRP A 7 1.26 13.19 -10.54
N LEU A 8 1.59 14.24 -9.78
CA LEU A 8 2.75 14.22 -8.87
C LEU A 8 2.56 13.18 -7.76
N TRP A 9 1.32 12.98 -7.30
CA TRP A 9 0.99 11.94 -6.33
C TRP A 9 1.11 10.53 -6.92
N PHE A 10 0.70 10.33 -8.18
CA PHE A 10 0.92 9.06 -8.87
C PHE A 10 2.41 8.80 -9.14
N ALA A 11 3.17 9.80 -9.56
CA ALA A 11 4.61 9.64 -9.78
C ALA A 11 5.34 9.30 -8.47
N GLY A 12 5.05 10.02 -7.38
CA GLY A 12 5.62 9.73 -6.06
C GLY A 12 5.23 8.35 -5.53
N GLY A 13 3.96 7.96 -5.69
CA GLY A 13 3.49 6.62 -5.35
C GLY A 13 4.21 5.54 -6.14
N LEU A 14 4.41 5.73 -7.45
CA LEU A 14 5.13 4.78 -8.29
C LEU A 14 6.59 4.60 -7.86
N VAL A 15 7.27 5.69 -7.49
CA VAL A 15 8.64 5.63 -6.95
C VAL A 15 8.67 4.82 -5.65
N LEU A 16 7.69 5.01 -4.75
CA LEU A 16 7.59 4.22 -3.51
C LEU A 16 7.38 2.74 -3.79
N LEU A 17 6.56 2.40 -4.79
CA LEU A 17 6.37 1.02 -5.24
C LEU A 17 7.66 0.40 -5.77
N ILE A 18 8.48 1.16 -6.51
CA ILE A 18 9.80 0.70 -6.98
C ILE A 18 10.74 0.48 -5.80
N VAL A 19 10.75 1.38 -4.80
CA VAL A 19 11.57 1.24 -3.59
C VAL A 19 11.25 -0.04 -2.82
N GLU A 20 9.97 -0.42 -2.74
CA GLU A 20 9.55 -1.66 -2.08
C GLU A 20 10.21 -2.91 -2.70
N VAL A 21 10.42 -2.94 -4.02
CA VAL A 21 11.06 -4.08 -4.70
C VAL A 21 12.48 -4.33 -4.16
N LEU A 22 13.17 -3.27 -3.74
CA LEU A 22 14.51 -3.34 -3.16
C LEU A 22 14.48 -3.65 -1.65
N ALA A 23 13.42 -3.27 -0.95
CA ALA A 23 13.27 -3.40 0.49
C ALA A 23 11.88 -3.96 0.85
N PRO A 24 11.68 -5.29 0.83
CA PRO A 24 10.38 -5.90 1.05
C PRO A 24 9.98 -5.84 2.53
N GLY A 25 9.10 -4.89 2.88
CA GLY A 25 8.56 -4.66 4.21
C GLY A 25 7.07 -4.28 4.25
N PHE A 26 6.40 -4.20 3.11
CA PHE A 26 5.03 -3.74 2.84
C PHE A 26 4.74 -2.27 3.21
N ILE A 27 5.72 -1.55 3.75
CA ILE A 27 5.54 -0.17 4.23
C ILE A 27 5.50 0.80 3.04
N ALA A 28 6.45 0.72 2.11
CA ALA A 28 6.50 1.63 0.97
C ALA A 28 5.32 1.37 0.02
N LEU A 29 4.90 0.11 -0.12
CA LEU A 29 3.63 -0.25 -0.78
C LEU A 29 2.41 0.44 -0.15
N GLY A 30 2.25 0.38 1.18
CA GLY A 30 1.14 1.02 1.87
C GLY A 30 1.11 2.53 1.63
N ILE A 31 2.27 3.18 1.77
CA ILE A 31 2.43 4.63 1.55
C ILE A 31 2.16 5.01 0.08
N GLY A 32 2.66 4.22 -0.86
CA GLY A 32 2.46 4.45 -2.30
C GLY A 32 1.00 4.29 -2.72
N LEU A 33 0.30 3.28 -2.19
CA LEU A 33 -1.14 3.13 -2.39
C LEU A 33 -1.94 4.30 -1.80
N GLY A 34 -1.54 4.79 -0.63
CA GLY A 34 -2.11 6.01 -0.06
C GLY A 34 -1.95 7.21 -1.00
N ALA A 35 -0.78 7.36 -1.66
CA ALA A 35 -0.54 8.45 -2.59
C ALA A 35 -1.47 8.38 -3.81
N PHE A 36 -1.78 7.17 -4.29
CA PHE A 36 -2.74 6.97 -5.38
C PHE A 36 -4.16 7.36 -4.99
N VAL A 37 -4.57 7.14 -3.74
CA VAL A 37 -5.86 7.61 -3.22
C VAL A 37 -5.95 9.13 -3.28
N VAL A 38 -4.90 9.84 -2.84
CA VAL A 38 -4.87 11.31 -2.92
C VAL A 38 -4.85 11.79 -4.37
N GLY A 39 -4.04 11.18 -5.23
CA GLY A 39 -3.99 11.50 -6.66
C GLY A 39 -5.35 11.34 -7.34
N LEU A 40 -6.08 10.27 -7.01
CA LEU A 40 -7.44 10.03 -7.53
C LEU A 40 -8.45 11.05 -6.99
N LEU A 41 -8.38 11.38 -5.70
CA LEU A 41 -9.24 12.40 -5.11
C LEU A 41 -9.00 13.77 -5.71
N LEU A 42 -7.74 14.16 -5.92
CA LEU A 42 -7.38 15.39 -6.61
C LEU A 42 -7.90 15.42 -8.05
N LEU A 43 -7.80 14.29 -8.76
CA LEU A 43 -8.30 14.16 -10.13
C LEU A 43 -9.82 14.37 -10.22
N VAL A 44 -10.59 13.87 -9.26
CA VAL A 44 -12.06 13.94 -9.28
C VAL A 44 -12.60 15.22 -8.65
N THR A 45 -11.99 15.69 -7.56
CA THR A 45 -12.57 16.77 -6.72
C THR A 45 -11.79 18.07 -6.78
N GLY A 46 -10.53 18.06 -7.24
CA GLY A 46 -9.67 19.25 -7.23
C GLY A 46 -9.27 19.73 -5.83
N LEU A 47 -9.19 18.82 -4.85
CA LEU A 47 -8.95 19.10 -3.42
C LEU A 47 -7.61 19.82 -3.13
N GLY A 48 -7.52 21.13 -3.34
CA GLY A 48 -6.24 21.88 -3.28
C GLY A 48 -5.67 22.19 -1.89
N SER A 49 -6.14 21.52 -0.84
CA SER A 49 -5.72 21.78 0.54
C SER A 49 -4.66 20.78 0.99
N LEU A 50 -3.41 21.24 1.07
CA LEU A 50 -2.27 20.39 1.46
C LEU A 50 -2.46 19.70 2.84
N PRO A 51 -2.91 20.39 3.91
CA PRO A 51 -3.14 19.71 5.20
C PRO A 51 -4.17 18.58 5.10
N VAL A 52 -5.26 18.79 4.35
CA VAL A 52 -6.30 17.78 4.18
C VAL A 52 -5.78 16.60 3.36
N ALA A 53 -5.06 16.87 2.27
CA ALA A 53 -4.43 15.85 1.45
C ALA A 53 -3.46 14.97 2.25
N LEU A 54 -2.65 15.56 3.15
CA LEU A 54 -1.73 14.82 4.02
C LEU A 54 -2.45 13.95 5.06
N VAL A 55 -3.56 14.42 5.63
CA VAL A 55 -4.37 13.62 6.56
C VAL A 55 -4.97 12.41 5.84
N ILE A 56 -5.56 12.63 4.65
CA ILE A 56 -6.11 11.56 3.82
C ILE A 56 -5.01 10.57 3.44
N TRP A 57 -3.84 11.08 3.02
CA TRP A 57 -2.69 10.26 2.67
C TRP A 57 -2.26 9.36 3.82
N ALA A 58 -2.08 9.92 5.01
CA ALA A 58 -1.64 9.19 6.19
C ALA A 58 -2.64 8.08 6.56
N VAL A 59 -3.93 8.41 6.62
CA VAL A 59 -4.99 7.44 6.94
C VAL A 59 -5.06 6.34 5.88
N ALA A 60 -5.08 6.70 4.59
CA ALA A 60 -5.12 5.73 3.49
C ALA A 60 -3.89 4.81 3.48
N SER A 61 -2.70 5.35 3.80
CA SER A 61 -1.45 4.60 3.86
C SER A 61 -1.47 3.55 4.98
N VAL A 62 -1.92 3.93 6.18
CA VAL A 62 -2.04 3.00 7.31
C VAL A 62 -3.07 1.92 7.02
N LEU A 63 -4.23 2.28 6.45
CA LEU A 63 -5.26 1.32 6.06
C LEU A 63 -4.74 0.33 5.01
N ALA A 64 -4.10 0.83 3.96
CA ALA A 64 -3.50 0.01 2.91
C ALA A 64 -2.46 -0.96 3.48
N TRP A 65 -1.55 -0.47 4.33
CA TRP A 65 -0.55 -1.31 4.99
C TRP A 65 -1.17 -2.40 5.87
N VAL A 66 -2.19 -2.08 6.68
CA VAL A 66 -2.91 -3.07 7.51
C VAL A 66 -3.58 -4.14 6.66
N VAL A 67 -4.25 -3.74 5.57
CA VAL A 67 -4.91 -4.67 4.64
C VAL A 67 -3.88 -5.59 3.98
N LEU A 68 -2.78 -5.03 3.46
CA LEU A 68 -1.69 -5.81 2.85
C LEU A 68 -1.12 -6.82 3.85
N ARG A 69 -0.86 -6.41 5.09
CA ARG A 69 -0.32 -7.28 6.13
C ARG A 69 -1.28 -8.40 6.52
N LYS A 70 -2.59 -8.14 6.50
CA LYS A 70 -3.61 -9.19 6.73
C LYS A 70 -3.66 -10.19 5.57
N LEU A 71 -3.56 -9.73 4.33
CA LEU A 71 -3.61 -10.59 3.14
C LEU A 71 -2.34 -11.41 2.93
N ALA A 72 -1.18 -10.85 3.29
CA ALA A 72 0.13 -11.50 3.19
C ALA A 72 0.46 -12.43 4.38
N GLY A 73 -0.33 -12.40 5.46
CA GLY A 73 -0.10 -13.21 6.65
C GLY A 73 -0.10 -14.72 6.34
N GLU A 74 0.83 -15.45 6.98
CA GLU A 74 0.99 -16.89 6.83
C GLU A 74 -0.35 -17.62 6.93
N ARG A 75 -0.69 -18.40 5.90
CA ARG A 75 -1.78 -19.37 5.97
C ARG A 75 -1.39 -20.43 7.01
N LYS A 76 -1.77 -20.23 8.26
CA LYS A 76 -1.66 -21.23 9.32
C LYS A 76 -2.39 -22.50 8.84
N GLY A 77 -1.62 -23.52 8.46
CA GLY A 77 -2.16 -24.76 7.90
C GLY A 77 -1.33 -25.42 6.79
N GLN A 78 -0.24 -24.79 6.32
CA GLN A 78 0.66 -25.37 5.30
C GLN A 78 1.60 -26.46 5.82
N VAL A 79 1.56 -26.82 7.10
CA VAL A 79 2.19 -28.07 7.57
C VAL A 79 1.13 -29.17 7.53
N LYS A 80 1.01 -29.83 6.37
CA LYS A 80 0.29 -31.10 6.31
C LYS A 80 1.16 -32.12 7.04
N LEU A 81 0.85 -32.38 8.31
CA LEU A 81 1.41 -33.51 9.06
C LEU A 81 0.92 -34.79 8.37
N TRP A 82 1.75 -35.33 7.47
CA TRP A 82 1.54 -36.65 6.91
C TRP A 82 1.91 -37.68 7.98
N THR A 83 0.89 -38.35 8.52
CA THR A 83 1.07 -39.50 9.43
C THR A 83 1.05 -40.84 8.70
N THR A 84 0.85 -40.85 7.38
CA THR A 84 0.93 -42.06 6.57
C THR A 84 2.39 -42.41 6.39
N ASP A 85 2.79 -43.55 6.96
CA ASP A 85 4.09 -44.14 6.70
C ASP A 85 4.16 -44.55 5.22
N ILE A 86 5.26 -44.24 4.55
CA ILE A 86 5.44 -44.45 3.10
C ILE A 86 5.58 -45.96 2.79
N ASN A 87 5.72 -46.80 3.82
CA ASN A 87 6.01 -48.22 3.69
C ASN A 87 4.84 -49.15 4.09
N GLU A 88 3.64 -48.63 4.37
CA GLU A 88 2.39 -49.42 4.45
C GLU A 88 1.54 -49.26 3.18
#